data_AF-A0A9D9VP77-F1
#
_entry.id   AF-A0A9D9VP77-F1
#
_cell.length_a   1.000
_cell.length_b   1.000
_cell.length_c   1.000
_cell.angle_alpha   90.00
_cell.angle_beta   90.00
_cell.angle_gamma   90.00
#
_symmetry.space_group_name_H-M   'P 1'
#
loop_
_entity.id
_entity.type
_entity.pdbx_description
1 polymer ?
#
loop_
_entity_poly.entity_id
_entity_poly.type
_entity_poly.pdbx_seq_one_letter_code
_entity_poly.pdbx_strand_id
1 'polypeptide(L)'
;MKKIILSCIFLCVPFFSYAETDSGVISHTILQDINIYRKAYNLPPIQEETSLCKLATTRVKQVISDWSHDQFQIEIDAIENMNGVFYENLARTYTTKDVVYMWSLSKNGHNETMLRSDMVYGCVAKVGETYAFEGYSPK
;
A
#
# COMPACT_ATOMS: atom_id res chain seq x y z
N MET A 1 25.84 -63.32 -22.28
CA MET A 1 26.27 -62.40 -21.18
C MET A 1 26.10 -60.99 -21.70
N LYS A 2 25.37 -60.02 -21.14
CA LYS A 2 24.59 -59.83 -19.90
C LYS A 2 23.35 -59.00 -20.29
N LYS A 3 22.17 -59.31 -19.74
CA LYS A 3 20.97 -58.47 -19.82
C LYS A 3 21.14 -57.29 -18.85
N ILE A 4 20.95 -56.07 -19.32
CA ILE A 4 20.85 -54.88 -18.45
C ILE A 4 19.35 -54.62 -18.24
N ILE A 5 18.90 -54.86 -17.02
CA ILE A 5 17.54 -54.53 -16.58
C ILE A 5 17.61 -53.10 -16.06
N LEU A 6 16.97 -52.16 -16.77
CA LEU A 6 16.80 -50.79 -16.34
C LEU A 6 15.68 -50.77 -15.29
N SER A 7 16.06 -50.79 -14.00
CA SER A 7 15.12 -50.68 -12.89
C SER A 7 14.79 -49.19 -12.69
N CYS A 8 13.57 -48.80 -13.08
CA CYS A 8 12.97 -47.55 -12.65
C CYS A 8 12.67 -47.63 -11.15
N ILE A 9 13.58 -47.13 -10.32
CA ILE A 9 13.31 -46.90 -8.91
C ILE A 9 12.53 -45.58 -8.84
N PHE A 10 11.20 -45.70 -8.85
CA PHE A 10 10.28 -44.67 -8.39
C PHE A 10 10.52 -44.47 -6.89
N LEU A 11 11.42 -43.56 -6.53
CA LEU A 11 11.49 -43.05 -5.16
C LEU A 11 10.26 -42.17 -4.94
N CYS A 12 9.26 -42.77 -4.31
CA CYS A 12 8.13 -42.08 -3.72
C CYS A 12 8.67 -41.22 -2.57
N VAL A 13 9.07 -39.99 -2.88
CA VAL A 13 9.42 -39.01 -1.85
C VAL A 13 8.09 -38.61 -1.22
N PRO A 14 7.89 -38.77 0.10
CA PRO A 14 6.71 -38.22 0.74
C PRO A 14 6.74 -36.71 0.48
N PHE A 15 5.68 -36.24 -0.18
CA PHE A 15 5.35 -34.82 -0.26
C PHE A 15 5.17 -34.36 1.18
N PHE A 16 6.26 -33.88 1.80
CA PHE A 16 6.16 -33.03 2.96
C PHE A 16 5.50 -31.76 2.46
N SER A 17 4.19 -31.69 2.65
CA SER A 17 3.45 -30.44 2.62
C SER A 17 4.10 -29.55 3.67
N TYR A 18 5.04 -28.71 3.23
CA TYR A 18 5.53 -27.62 4.04
C TYR A 18 4.32 -26.70 4.21
N ALA A 19 3.65 -26.84 5.35
CA ALA A 19 2.87 -25.74 5.88
C ALA A 19 3.87 -24.60 6.07
N GLU A 20 3.80 -23.58 5.23
CA GLU A 20 4.39 -22.28 5.53
C GLU A 20 3.70 -21.76 6.79
N THR A 21 4.20 -22.16 7.95
CA THR A 21 3.99 -21.38 9.17
C THR A 21 4.92 -20.19 9.05
N ASP A 22 4.47 -19.15 8.34
CA ASP A 22 5.14 -17.87 8.31
C ASP A 22 5.11 -17.28 9.72
N SER A 23 6.24 -17.47 10.39
CA SER A 23 6.53 -17.07 11.74
C SER A 23 6.83 -15.58 11.77
N GLY A 24 5.86 -14.76 12.20
CA GLY A 24 6.16 -13.49 12.86
C GLY A 24 6.89 -12.42 12.03
N VAL A 25 6.70 -12.38 10.72
CA VAL A 25 7.08 -11.20 9.93
C VAL A 25 6.20 -10.05 10.39
N ILE A 26 6.79 -9.01 10.98
CA ILE A 26 6.12 -7.72 11.12
C ILE A 26 5.74 -7.32 9.69
N SER A 27 4.47 -7.48 9.33
CA SER A 27 3.93 -7.04 8.05
C SER A 27 4.15 -5.53 7.97
N HIS A 28 5.16 -5.14 7.20
CA HIS A 28 5.55 -3.74 7.07
C HIS A 28 4.63 -3.07 6.06
N THR A 29 3.81 -2.12 6.50
CA THR A 29 2.85 -1.43 5.63
C THR A 29 3.47 -0.17 5.04
N ILE A 30 3.01 0.26 3.85
CA ILE A 30 3.49 1.53 3.25
C ILE A 30 3.18 2.71 4.17
N LEU A 31 2.11 2.66 4.97
CA LEU A 31 1.83 3.69 5.97
C LEU A 31 2.91 3.75 7.06
N GLN A 32 3.48 2.61 7.46
CA GLN A 32 4.62 2.59 8.38
C GLN A 32 5.86 3.22 7.74
N ASP A 33 6.13 2.98 6.45
CA ASP A 33 7.19 3.68 5.70
C ASP A 33 6.96 5.20 5.66
N ILE A 34 5.72 5.64 5.39
CA ILE A 34 5.35 7.07 5.44
C ILE A 34 5.62 7.64 6.84
N ASN A 35 5.25 6.91 7.90
CA ASN A 35 5.48 7.35 9.28
C ASN A 35 6.97 7.40 9.65
N ILE A 36 7.79 6.46 9.17
CA ILE A 36 9.25 6.50 9.31
C ILE A 36 9.81 7.73 8.60
N TYR A 37 9.34 8.01 7.38
CA TYR A 37 9.73 9.19 6.62
C TYR A 37 9.34 10.49 7.35
N ARG A 38 8.09 10.60 7.82
CA ARG A 38 7.59 11.74 8.62
C ARG A 38 8.40 11.98 9.90
N LYS A 39 8.83 10.91 10.56
CA LYS A 39 9.66 10.99 11.77
C LYS A 39 11.00 11.68 11.50
N ALA A 40 11.60 11.49 10.32
CA ALA A 40 12.83 12.19 9.95
C ALA A 40 12.66 13.73 9.87
N TYR A 41 11.41 14.21 9.77
CA TYR A 41 11.02 15.61 9.75
C TYR A 41 10.38 16.08 11.07
N ASN A 42 10.48 15.30 12.14
CA ASN A 42 9.85 15.59 13.45
C ASN A 42 8.32 15.77 13.38
N LEU A 43 7.66 15.10 12.43
CA LEU A 43 6.20 15.12 12.32
C LEU A 43 5.58 13.94 13.09
N PRO A 44 4.37 14.11 13.65
CA PRO A 44 3.66 13.02 14.31
C PRO A 44 3.29 11.92 13.30
N PRO A 45 3.24 10.65 13.74
CA PRO A 45 2.76 9.58 12.88
C PRO A 45 1.26 9.76 12.59
N ILE A 46 0.87 9.45 11.36
CA ILE A 46 -0.53 9.34 10.95
C ILE A 46 -1.09 7.97 11.34
N GLN A 47 -2.36 7.95 11.74
CA GLN A 47 -3.07 6.75 12.18
C GLN A 47 -3.99 6.22 11.07
N GLU A 48 -4.21 4.92 11.02
CA GLU A 48 -5.23 4.36 10.12
C GLU A 48 -6.62 4.72 10.62
N GLU A 49 -7.51 5.05 9.69
CA GLU A 49 -8.93 5.22 9.93
C GLU A 49 -9.71 4.38 8.91
N THR A 50 -10.73 3.66 9.38
CA THR A 50 -11.40 2.62 8.58
C THR A 50 -12.11 3.20 7.35
N SER A 51 -12.77 4.35 7.49
CA SER A 51 -13.48 5.02 6.40
C SER A 51 -12.51 5.53 5.33
N LEU A 52 -11.36 6.07 5.76
CA LEU A 52 -10.29 6.50 4.87
C LEU A 52 -9.64 5.31 4.13
N CYS A 53 -9.51 4.14 4.78
CA CYS A 53 -9.05 2.93 4.10
C CYS A 53 -10.05 2.39 3.06
N LYS A 54 -11.36 2.54 3.30
CA LYS A 54 -12.38 2.24 2.29
C LYS A 54 -12.26 3.21 1.10
N LEU A 55 -12.07 4.51 1.37
CA LEU A 55 -11.83 5.51 0.33
C LEU A 55 -10.60 5.13 -0.52
N ALA A 56 -9.45 4.85 0.10
CA ALA A 56 -8.24 4.43 -0.60
C ALA A 56 -8.48 3.19 -1.47
N THR A 57 -9.24 2.22 -0.97
CA THR A 57 -9.60 0.99 -1.70
C THR A 57 -10.50 1.26 -2.90
N THR A 58 -11.44 2.20 -2.79
CA THR A 58 -12.26 2.63 -3.93
C THR A 58 -11.40 3.36 -4.95
N ARG A 59 -10.57 4.31 -4.49
CA ARG A 59 -9.70 5.12 -5.32
C ARG A 59 -8.70 4.29 -6.10
N VAL A 60 -7.99 3.36 -5.47
CA VAL A 60 -7.03 2.48 -6.17
C VAL A 60 -7.67 1.70 -7.32
N LYS A 61 -8.95 1.31 -7.20
CA LYS A 61 -9.68 0.61 -8.27
C LYS A 61 -10.09 1.56 -9.40
N GLN A 62 -10.55 2.77 -9.07
CA GLN A 62 -10.88 3.79 -10.06
C GLN A 62 -9.66 4.21 -10.87
N VAL A 63 -8.51 4.41 -10.20
CA VAL A 63 -7.29 4.86 -10.86
C VAL A 63 -6.61 3.79 -11.72
N ILE A 64 -7.01 2.52 -11.58
CA ILE A 64 -6.60 1.46 -12.52
C ILE A 64 -7.27 1.68 -13.87
N SER A 65 -8.58 1.96 -13.89
CA SER A 65 -9.32 2.21 -15.13
C SER A 65 -9.05 3.57 -15.73
N ASP A 66 -8.85 4.60 -14.91
CA ASP A 66 -8.66 5.98 -15.34
C ASP A 66 -7.65 6.70 -14.44
N TRP A 67 -6.44 6.97 -14.96
CA TRP A 67 -5.34 7.54 -14.16
C TRP A 67 -5.52 9.05 -13.97
N SER A 68 -6.36 9.43 -13.00
CA SER A 68 -6.71 10.81 -12.69
C SER A 68 -7.02 11.03 -11.19
N HIS A 69 -6.91 12.29 -10.76
CA HIS A 69 -7.36 12.76 -9.43
C HIS A 69 -8.82 13.24 -9.44
N ASP A 70 -9.47 13.30 -10.60
CA ASP A 70 -10.74 14.00 -10.80
C ASP A 70 -11.89 13.41 -9.97
N GLN A 71 -11.86 12.09 -9.73
CA GLN A 71 -12.95 11.42 -9.02
C GLN A 71 -12.78 11.50 -7.50
N PHE A 72 -11.65 12.03 -7.02
CA PHE A 72 -11.35 12.08 -5.59
C PHE A 72 -12.35 12.95 -4.83
N GLN A 73 -12.68 14.13 -5.36
CA GLN A 73 -13.63 15.03 -4.71
C GLN A 73 -15.04 14.42 -4.63
N ILE A 74 -15.46 13.69 -5.67
CA ILE A 74 -16.76 13.01 -5.70
C ILE A 74 -16.84 11.96 -4.59
N GLU A 75 -15.77 11.18 -4.40
CA GLU A 75 -15.72 10.17 -3.34
C GLU A 75 -15.67 10.79 -1.94
N ILE A 76 -14.98 11.93 -1.77
CA ILE A 76 -14.97 12.67 -0.50
C ILE A 76 -16.37 13.17 -0.16
N ASP A 77 -17.07 13.77 -1.13
CA ASP A 77 -18.41 14.33 -0.94
C ASP A 77 -19.44 13.25 -0.57
N ALA A 78 -19.19 12.00 -0.95
CA ALA A 78 -20.01 10.85 -0.61
C ALA A 78 -19.76 10.33 0.83
N ILE A 79 -18.69 10.76 1.51
CA ILE A 79 -18.42 10.36 2.88
C ILE A 79 -19.20 11.27 3.85
N GLU A 80 -20.27 10.72 4.41
CA GLU A 80 -21.04 11.40 5.44
C GLU A 80 -20.18 11.67 6.69
N ASN A 81 -20.32 12.87 7.26
CA ASN A 81 -19.76 13.26 8.57
C ASN A 81 -18.24 13.42 8.67
N MET A 82 -17.49 13.49 7.56
CA MET A 82 -16.07 13.90 7.59
C MET A 82 -15.90 15.37 7.21
N ASN A 83 -15.81 16.25 8.21
CA ASN A 83 -15.49 17.67 8.01
C ASN A 83 -13.99 17.89 8.17
N GLY A 84 -13.28 18.25 7.11
CA GLY A 84 -11.82 18.41 7.19
C GLY A 84 -11.16 18.80 5.88
N VAL A 85 -9.87 18.46 5.78
CA VAL A 85 -9.06 18.55 4.56
C VAL A 85 -8.57 17.15 4.21
N PHE A 86 -8.71 16.78 2.94
CA PHE A 86 -8.26 15.50 2.40
C PHE A 86 -7.06 15.70 1.49
N TYR A 87 -6.23 14.67 1.39
CA TYR A 87 -5.01 14.64 0.59
C TYR A 87 -4.94 13.32 -0.17
N GLU A 88 -4.48 13.34 -1.42
CA GLU A 88 -4.31 12.13 -2.24
C GLU A 88 -2.90 12.09 -2.82
N ASN A 89 -2.27 10.91 -2.77
CA ASN A 89 -1.11 10.59 -3.60
C ASN A 89 -1.39 9.29 -4.38
N LEU A 90 -1.07 9.29 -5.67
CA LEU A 90 -1.19 8.12 -6.53
C LEU A 90 0.20 7.65 -6.96
N ALA A 91 0.40 6.33 -7.09
CA ALA A 91 1.60 5.77 -7.73
C ALA A 91 1.30 4.52 -8.55
N ARG A 92 2.12 4.28 -9.59
CA ARG A 92 2.20 3.00 -10.30
C ARG A 92 3.64 2.50 -10.27
N THR A 93 3.89 1.36 -9.65
CA THR A 93 5.21 0.72 -9.59
C THR A 93 5.12 -0.78 -9.30
N TYR A 94 6.07 -1.54 -9.84
CA TYR A 94 6.23 -2.97 -9.58
C TYR A 94 6.76 -3.28 -8.18
N THR A 95 7.38 -2.31 -7.51
CA THR A 95 8.07 -2.50 -6.24
C THR A 95 7.38 -1.71 -5.13
N THR A 96 6.84 -2.42 -4.14
CA THR A 96 6.25 -1.80 -2.94
C THR A 96 7.26 -0.95 -2.17
N LYS A 97 8.54 -1.36 -2.18
CA LYS A 97 9.64 -0.70 -1.47
C LYS A 97 9.95 0.72 -1.96
N ASP A 98 9.49 1.08 -3.16
CA ASP A 98 9.88 2.35 -3.79
C ASP A 98 8.78 3.41 -3.74
N VAL A 99 7.56 3.09 -3.29
CA VAL A 99 6.43 4.03 -3.35
C VAL A 99 6.69 5.31 -2.55
N VAL A 100 7.14 5.19 -1.29
CA VAL A 100 7.46 6.34 -0.45
C VAL A 100 8.66 7.11 -0.99
N TYR A 101 9.68 6.40 -1.48
CA TYR A 101 10.83 7.03 -2.12
C TYR A 101 10.39 7.84 -3.36
N MET A 102 9.59 7.26 -4.26
CA MET A 102 9.06 7.95 -5.44
C MET A 102 8.25 9.19 -5.07
N TRP A 103 7.34 9.10 -4.10
CA TRP A 103 6.60 10.27 -3.62
C TRP A 103 7.52 11.33 -3.01
N SER A 104 8.58 10.92 -2.30
CA SER A 104 9.53 11.86 -1.68
C SER A 104 10.33 12.67 -2.69
N LEU A 105 10.57 12.14 -3.90
CA LEU A 105 11.28 12.85 -4.97
C LEU A 105 10.44 13.97 -5.60
N SER A 106 9.11 13.91 -5.45
CA SER A 106 8.19 14.93 -5.96
C SER A 106 8.12 16.12 -5.00
N LYS A 107 9.05 17.07 -5.18
CA LYS A 107 9.17 18.25 -4.30
C LYS A 107 7.88 19.06 -4.16
N ASN A 108 7.04 19.08 -5.20
CA ASN A 108 5.72 19.70 -5.19
C ASN A 108 4.66 18.59 -5.31
N GLY A 109 3.58 18.66 -4.53
CA GLY A 109 2.51 17.67 -4.55
C GLY A 109 2.79 16.49 -3.60
N HIS A 110 3.37 15.38 -4.10
CA HIS A 110 3.37 14.13 -3.32
C HIS A 110 4.17 14.19 -2.02
N ASN A 111 5.37 14.78 -2.03
CA ASN A 111 6.16 14.91 -0.82
C ASN A 111 5.51 15.88 0.18
N GLU A 112 4.93 16.98 -0.32
CA GLU A 112 4.20 17.95 0.50
C GLU A 112 3.00 17.29 1.19
N THR A 113 2.25 16.46 0.46
CA THR A 113 1.18 15.62 1.03
C THR A 113 1.71 14.77 2.18
N MET A 114 2.79 14.00 1.98
CA MET A 114 3.33 13.15 3.05
C MET A 114 3.82 13.95 4.27
N LEU A 115 4.26 15.20 4.07
CA LEU A 115 4.79 16.09 5.10
C LEU A 115 3.78 17.09 5.66
N ARG A 116 2.49 16.95 5.34
CA ARG A 116 1.42 17.74 5.97
C ARG A 116 1.43 17.53 7.50
N SER A 117 1.73 18.61 8.23
CA SER A 117 1.83 18.57 9.69
C SER A 117 0.48 18.50 10.39
N ASP A 118 -0.59 18.89 9.71
CA ASP A 118 -1.97 18.85 10.15
C ASP A 118 -2.65 17.50 9.91
N MET A 119 -2.07 16.65 9.07
CA MET A 119 -2.63 15.32 8.78
C MET A 119 -2.58 14.42 10.02
N VAL A 120 -3.73 13.88 10.41
CA VAL A 120 -3.90 13.00 11.57
C VAL A 120 -4.09 11.55 11.13
N TYR A 121 -4.86 11.34 10.07
CA TYR A 121 -5.18 10.01 9.58
C TYR A 121 -4.64 9.79 8.17
N GLY A 122 -4.33 8.54 7.84
CA GLY A 122 -3.96 8.15 6.49
C GLY A 122 -4.14 6.66 6.24
N CYS A 123 -4.34 6.29 4.98
CA CYS A 123 -4.38 4.89 4.57
C CYS A 123 -3.84 4.71 3.16
N VAL A 124 -3.20 3.57 2.90
CA VAL A 124 -2.68 3.20 1.57
C VAL A 124 -3.38 1.93 1.11
N ALA A 125 -3.97 1.97 -0.08
CA ALA A 125 -4.48 0.79 -0.76
C ALA A 125 -3.62 0.45 -1.98
N LYS A 126 -3.58 -0.85 -2.32
CA LYS A 126 -2.83 -1.39 -3.46
C LYS A 126 -3.66 -2.41 -4.22
N VAL A 127 -3.68 -2.31 -5.56
CA VAL A 127 -4.18 -3.36 -6.45
C VAL A 127 -3.22 -3.49 -7.63
N GLY A 128 -2.63 -4.67 -7.82
CA GLY A 128 -1.57 -4.87 -8.82
C GLY A 128 -0.38 -3.96 -8.53
N GLU A 129 0.00 -3.14 -9.49
CA GLU A 129 1.09 -2.15 -9.40
C GLU A 129 0.60 -0.75 -8.99
N THR A 130 -0.70 -0.59 -8.77
CA THR A 130 -1.31 0.71 -8.51
C THR A 130 -1.50 0.92 -7.01
N TYR A 131 -1.17 2.12 -6.55
CA TYR A 131 -1.29 2.54 -5.16
C TYR A 131 -2.06 3.85 -5.07
N ALA A 132 -2.91 3.95 -4.06
CA ALA A 132 -3.58 5.17 -3.66
C ALA A 132 -3.35 5.39 -2.16
N PHE A 133 -2.82 6.56 -1.80
CA PHE A 133 -2.70 7.02 -0.43
C PHE A 133 -3.70 8.15 -0.22
N GLU A 134 -4.56 7.99 0.78
CA GLU A 134 -5.49 9.01 1.20
C GLU A 134 -5.13 9.48 2.60
N GLY A 135 -5.01 10.79 2.76
CA GLY A 135 -4.73 11.47 4.02
C GLY A 135 -5.91 12.33 4.45
N TYR A 136 -6.08 12.52 5.76
CA TYR A 136 -7.15 13.35 6.31
C TYR A 136 -6.69 14.16 7.52
N SER A 137 -7.00 15.45 7.50
CA SER A 137 -6.90 16.39 8.62
C SER A 137 -8.31 16.78 9.07
N PRO A 138 -8.77 16.34 10.24
CA PRO A 138 -10.02 16.83 10.83
C PRO A 138 -10.01 18.35 11.02
N LYS A 139 -11.18 18.98 10.93
CA LYS A 139 -11.41 20.39 11.29
C LYS A 139 -12.07 20.52 12.65
#